data_AF-A0A2V8UIA9-F1
#
_entry.id   AF-A0A2V8UIA9-F1
#
_cell.length_a   1.000
_cell.length_b   1.000
_cell.length_c   1.000
_cell.angle_alpha   90.00
_cell.angle_beta   90.00
_cell.angle_gamma   90.00
#
_symmetry.space_group_name_H-M   'P 1'
#
loop_
_entity.id
_entity.type
_entity.pdbx_description
1 polymer ?
#
loop_
_entity_poly.entity_id
_entity_poly.type
_entity_poly.pdbx_seq_one_letter_code
_entity_poly.pdbx_strand_id
1 'polypeptide(L)'
;MTSGRPDRARPLICATFAVALAFAWQALAVRFNYSGNWTGLFCTGVVVPPPPTLAAENIYRFSGTYGYDGQFYHYVAHDPLLQNGMERHMDWPRMRYARILVPGLAALLAAGQSQHVDVAYISVNLLFLFAGIYWLSRFLAIYGFHPVWAVLYLLAPATVVSLDRLTVDLALVSLTIGFALYVTEDRPRKIYLILALAPLARETGFLFTAAYCLAELREHRLKRAFLFATSAVPAVAWYAFLTARTSGHDIMSWLTSFPLASLTSRMLHPVHYASAPAVAL
;
A
#
# COMPACT_ATOMS: atom_id res chain seq x y z
N MET A 1 -2.71 -39.94 -2.82
CA MET A 1 -2.15 -38.58 -2.84
C MET A 1 -1.68 -38.26 -4.25
N THR A 2 -2.56 -37.71 -5.09
CA THR A 2 -2.25 -37.40 -6.49
C THR A 2 -1.32 -36.20 -6.56
N SER A 3 -0.11 -36.43 -7.06
CA SER A 3 0.90 -35.43 -7.40
C SER A 3 0.50 -34.61 -8.66
N GLY A 4 -0.70 -34.04 -8.65
CA GLY A 4 -1.11 -33.07 -9.67
C GLY A 4 -0.35 -31.76 -9.44
N ARG A 5 0.26 -31.20 -10.49
CA ARG A 5 0.76 -29.81 -10.44
C ARG A 5 -0.36 -28.93 -9.88
N PRO A 6 -0.10 -28.03 -8.91
CA PRO A 6 -1.13 -27.16 -8.37
C PRO A 6 -1.74 -26.36 -9.53
N ASP A 7 -3.06 -26.41 -9.68
CA ASP A 7 -3.79 -25.68 -10.72
C ASP A 7 -3.56 -24.17 -10.52
N ARG A 8 -2.67 -23.62 -11.33
CA ARG A 8 -2.35 -22.18 -11.31
C ARG A 8 -3.30 -21.37 -12.19
N ALA A 9 -4.08 -22.01 -13.06
CA ALA A 9 -4.96 -21.31 -13.97
C ALA A 9 -6.11 -20.63 -13.21
N ARG A 10 -6.74 -21.35 -12.25
CA ARG A 10 -7.84 -20.79 -11.46
C ARG A 10 -7.44 -19.56 -10.64
N PRO A 11 -6.33 -19.56 -9.86
CA PRO A 11 -5.87 -18.35 -9.18
C PRO A 11 -5.59 -17.17 -10.11
N LEU A 12 -5.00 -17.42 -11.29
CA LEU A 12 -4.74 -16.37 -12.27
C LEU A 12 -6.05 -15.77 -12.81
N ILE A 13 -7.00 -16.62 -13.21
CA ILE A 13 -8.31 -16.18 -13.72
C ILE A 13 -9.06 -15.35 -12.65
N CYS A 14 -9.08 -15.81 -11.39
CA CYS A 14 -9.74 -15.08 -10.31
C CYS A 14 -9.12 -13.70 -10.08
N ALA A 15 -7.78 -13.63 -10.06
CA ALA A 15 -7.06 -12.38 -9.87
C ALA A 15 -7.27 -11.41 -11.04
N THR A 16 -7.19 -11.89 -12.29
CA THR A 16 -7.46 -11.08 -13.48
C THR A 16 -8.89 -10.55 -13.51
N PHE A 17 -9.88 -11.40 -13.22
CA PHE A 17 -11.29 -10.99 -13.17
C PHE A 17 -11.54 -9.91 -12.12
N ALA A 18 -10.99 -10.09 -10.91
CA ALA A 18 -11.16 -9.12 -9.84
C ALA A 18 -10.45 -7.78 -10.13
N VAL A 19 -9.27 -7.80 -10.77
CA VAL A 19 -8.62 -6.58 -11.25
C VAL A 19 -9.45 -5.87 -12.31
N ALA A 20 -10.03 -6.61 -13.26
CA ALA A 20 -10.91 -6.04 -14.26
C ALA A 20 -12.14 -5.39 -13.62
N LEU A 21 -12.74 -6.02 -12.61
CA LEU A 21 -13.86 -5.46 -11.86
C LEU A 21 -13.47 -4.19 -11.09
N ALA A 22 -12.33 -4.21 -10.39
CA ALA A 22 -11.83 -3.06 -9.65
C ALA A 22 -11.49 -1.88 -10.58
N PHE A 23 -10.85 -2.16 -11.71
CA PHE A 23 -10.55 -1.13 -12.71
C PHE A 23 -11.81 -0.58 -13.36
N ALA A 24 -12.81 -1.43 -13.66
CA ALA A 24 -14.10 -0.98 -14.17
C ALA A 24 -14.81 -0.06 -13.16
N TRP A 25 -14.79 -0.40 -11.86
CA TRP A 25 -15.29 0.47 -10.80
C TRP A 25 -14.58 1.84 -10.78
N GLN A 26 -13.24 1.85 -10.81
CA GLN A 26 -12.46 3.10 -10.86
C GLN A 26 -12.78 3.93 -12.11
N ALA A 27 -12.87 3.29 -13.27
CA ALA A 27 -13.19 3.96 -14.53
C ALA A 27 -14.59 4.59 -14.50
N LEU A 28 -15.58 3.89 -13.93
CA LEU A 28 -16.94 4.42 -13.74
C LEU A 28 -16.93 5.59 -12.76
N ALA A 29 -16.26 5.45 -11.61
CA ALA A 29 -16.14 6.52 -10.63
C ALA A 29 -15.47 7.77 -11.23
N VAL A 30 -14.38 7.60 -11.97
CA VAL A 30 -13.68 8.71 -12.65
C VAL A 30 -14.57 9.35 -13.70
N ARG A 31 -15.28 8.56 -14.51
CA ARG A 31 -16.17 9.07 -15.54
C ARG A 31 -17.32 9.88 -14.97
N PHE A 32 -17.99 9.38 -13.93
CA PHE A 32 -19.24 9.96 -13.44
C PHE A 32 -19.05 10.93 -12.27
N ASN A 33 -18.04 10.74 -11.41
CA ASN A 33 -17.83 11.58 -10.23
C ASN A 33 -16.74 12.63 -10.45
N TYR A 34 -15.78 12.38 -11.34
CA TYR A 34 -14.60 13.25 -11.54
C TYR A 34 -14.49 13.81 -12.96
N SER A 35 -15.57 13.73 -13.76
CA SER A 35 -15.63 14.25 -15.13
C SER A 35 -14.50 13.73 -16.05
N GLY A 36 -14.04 12.50 -15.81
CA GLY A 36 -12.94 11.88 -16.55
C GLY A 36 -11.54 12.18 -16.01
N ASN A 37 -11.41 12.94 -14.92
CA ASN A 37 -10.11 13.26 -14.32
C ASN A 37 -9.66 12.16 -13.34
N TRP A 38 -8.68 11.35 -13.75
CA TRP A 38 -8.14 10.24 -12.96
C TRP A 38 -7.46 10.66 -11.65
N THR A 39 -6.96 11.89 -11.58
CA THR A 39 -6.35 12.41 -10.34
C THR A 39 -7.36 12.55 -9.20
N GLY A 40 -8.67 12.51 -9.49
CA GLY A 40 -9.73 12.47 -8.48
C GLY A 40 -9.60 11.32 -7.49
N LEU A 41 -9.01 10.18 -7.91
CA LEU A 41 -8.76 9.03 -7.04
C LEU A 41 -7.73 9.32 -5.93
N PHE A 42 -6.83 10.29 -6.11
CA PHE A 42 -5.89 10.70 -5.07
C PHE A 42 -6.52 11.57 -3.98
N CYS A 43 -7.73 12.09 -4.22
CA CYS A 43 -8.49 12.86 -3.24
C CYS A 43 -7.74 14.08 -2.70
N THR A 44 -7.20 14.89 -3.60
CA THR A 44 -6.45 16.11 -3.25
C THR A 44 -7.36 17.18 -2.70
N GLY A 45 -7.05 17.67 -1.49
CA GLY A 45 -7.80 18.74 -0.84
C GLY A 45 -7.40 20.13 -1.31
N VAL A 46 -8.25 21.13 -1.06
CA VAL A 46 -7.91 22.54 -1.32
C VAL A 46 -7.18 23.22 -0.16
N VAL A 47 -7.28 22.65 1.06
CA VAL A 47 -6.67 23.26 2.27
C VAL A 47 -5.14 23.19 2.23
N VAL A 48 -4.58 22.12 1.67
CA VAL A 48 -3.15 21.99 1.40
C VAL A 48 -2.97 22.15 -0.11
N PRO A 49 -2.45 23.29 -0.60
CA PRO A 49 -2.32 23.52 -2.02
C PRO A 49 -1.31 22.53 -2.64
N PRO A 50 -1.59 21.98 -3.83
CA PRO A 50 -0.66 21.10 -4.50
C PRO A 50 0.63 21.85 -4.89
N PRO A 51 1.76 21.14 -5.01
CA PRO A 51 3.03 21.72 -5.44
C PRO A 51 2.89 22.47 -6.79
N PRO A 52 3.49 23.67 -6.94
CA PRO A 52 3.47 24.41 -8.20
C PRO A 52 4.05 23.65 -9.38
N THR A 53 4.99 22.74 -9.12
CA THR A 53 5.62 21.86 -10.11
C THR A 53 4.62 20.90 -10.79
N LEU A 54 3.49 20.61 -10.14
CA LEU A 54 2.43 19.75 -10.67
C LEU A 54 1.25 20.55 -11.26
N ALA A 55 1.40 21.86 -11.45
CA ALA A 55 0.33 22.70 -11.98
C ALA A 55 -0.16 22.25 -13.37
N ALA A 56 0.72 21.65 -14.18
CA ALA A 56 0.38 21.15 -15.52
C ALA A 56 -0.52 19.89 -15.51
N GLU A 57 -0.61 19.17 -14.39
CA GLU A 57 -1.37 17.90 -14.29
C GLU A 57 -2.88 18.12 -14.15
N ASN A 58 -3.32 19.37 -13.93
CA ASN A 58 -4.74 19.69 -13.70
C ASN A 58 -5.37 18.80 -12.62
N ILE A 59 -4.66 18.64 -11.49
CA ILE A 59 -5.09 17.80 -10.36
C ILE A 59 -6.51 18.20 -9.91
N TYR A 60 -7.41 17.22 -9.86
CA TYR A 60 -8.78 17.36 -9.37
C TYR A 60 -8.75 17.71 -7.87
N ARG A 61 -9.48 18.77 -7.48
CA ARG A 61 -9.45 19.31 -6.11
C ARG A 61 -10.81 19.22 -5.44
N PHE A 62 -10.83 18.70 -4.22
CA PHE A 62 -12.03 18.60 -3.39
C PHE A 62 -12.18 19.85 -2.51
N SER A 63 -13.19 20.67 -2.83
CA SER A 63 -13.52 21.90 -2.10
C SER A 63 -13.86 21.63 -0.62
N GLY A 64 -13.37 22.49 0.27
CA GLY A 64 -13.69 22.45 1.70
C GLY A 64 -13.09 21.26 2.48
N THR A 65 -12.10 20.56 1.92
CA THR A 65 -11.48 19.40 2.57
C THR A 65 -9.96 19.48 2.63
N TYR A 66 -9.36 18.81 3.64
CA TYR A 66 -7.93 18.53 3.71
C TYR A 66 -7.48 17.47 2.68
N GLY A 67 -8.42 16.83 1.98
CA GLY A 67 -8.15 15.68 1.12
C GLY A 67 -7.92 14.40 1.91
N TYR A 68 -7.25 13.44 1.28
CA TYR A 68 -6.92 12.14 1.87
C TYR A 68 -5.43 11.82 1.72
N ASP A 69 -4.99 10.73 2.35
CA ASP A 69 -3.60 10.28 2.34
C ASP A 69 -3.04 10.05 0.93
N GLY A 70 -3.89 9.65 -0.03
CA GLY A 70 -3.52 9.38 -1.43
C GLY A 70 -2.80 10.55 -2.10
N GLN A 71 -3.21 11.80 -1.84
CA GLN A 71 -2.61 13.00 -2.43
C GLN A 71 -1.12 13.14 -2.08
N PHE A 72 -0.73 12.75 -0.86
CA PHE A 72 0.65 12.85 -0.43
C PHE A 72 1.49 11.73 -1.03
N TYR A 73 0.93 10.53 -1.17
CA TYR A 73 1.60 9.44 -1.88
C TYR A 73 1.78 9.72 -3.38
N HIS A 74 0.87 10.49 -3.97
CA HIS A 74 1.03 11.02 -5.31
C HIS A 74 2.27 11.93 -5.39
N TYR A 75 2.43 12.88 -4.45
CA TYR A 75 3.60 13.76 -4.42
C TYR A 75 4.91 13.00 -4.18
N VAL A 76 4.89 11.98 -3.31
CA VAL A 76 6.06 11.10 -3.09
C VAL A 76 6.41 10.34 -4.37
N ALA A 77 5.44 9.96 -5.20
CA ALA A 77 5.72 9.28 -6.47
C ALA A 77 6.38 10.20 -7.51
N HIS A 78 6.12 11.51 -7.45
CA HIS A 78 6.80 12.51 -8.29
C HIS A 78 8.20 12.87 -7.81
N ASP A 79 8.45 12.72 -6.51
CA ASP A 79 9.75 13.05 -5.91
C ASP A 79 10.14 12.02 -4.85
N PRO A 80 10.43 10.76 -5.24
CA PRO A 80 10.64 9.67 -4.29
C PRO A 80 11.90 9.86 -3.45
N LEU A 81 12.87 10.67 -3.90
CA LEU A 81 14.17 10.86 -3.27
C LEU A 81 14.35 12.23 -2.60
N LEU A 82 13.28 13.00 -2.40
CA LEU A 82 13.32 14.32 -1.73
C LEU A 82 14.25 15.32 -2.44
N GLN A 83 14.18 15.40 -3.76
CA GLN A 83 15.01 16.27 -4.59
C GLN A 83 14.33 17.59 -4.96
N ASN A 84 12.99 17.61 -5.00
CA ASN A 84 12.21 18.69 -5.60
C ASN A 84 11.40 19.50 -4.58
N GLY A 85 11.57 19.26 -3.27
CA GLY A 85 10.92 20.06 -2.23
C GLY A 85 9.45 19.70 -1.99
N MET A 86 9.02 18.51 -2.44
CA MET A 86 7.62 18.06 -2.28
C MET A 86 7.22 17.92 -0.81
N GLU A 87 8.18 17.69 0.09
CA GLU A 87 7.97 17.53 1.53
C GLU A 87 7.32 18.74 2.20
N ARG A 88 7.41 19.93 1.58
CA ARG A 88 6.82 21.18 2.10
C ARG A 88 5.32 21.30 1.84
N HIS A 89 4.78 20.47 0.95
CA HIS A 89 3.38 20.46 0.53
C HIS A 89 2.61 19.28 1.14
N MET A 90 3.13 18.73 2.23
CA MET A 90 2.51 17.61 2.94
C MET A 90 2.62 17.78 4.45
N ASP A 91 1.75 17.04 5.15
CA ASP A 91 1.53 17.14 6.57
C ASP A 91 2.66 16.51 7.40
N TRP A 92 2.98 15.24 7.12
CA TRP A 92 3.90 14.42 7.89
C TRP A 92 4.96 13.79 6.96
N PRO A 93 5.85 14.60 6.37
CA PRO A 93 6.69 14.15 5.26
C PRO A 93 7.49 12.89 5.59
N ARG A 94 8.13 12.82 6.75
CA ARG A 94 8.91 11.64 7.17
C ARG A 94 8.07 10.36 7.19
N MET A 95 6.83 10.43 7.66
CA MET A 95 5.87 9.30 7.68
C MET A 95 5.38 8.94 6.28
N ARG A 96 5.07 9.94 5.43
CA ARG A 96 4.59 9.71 4.06
C ARG A 96 5.68 9.03 3.22
N TYR A 97 6.91 9.54 3.30
CA TYR A 97 8.06 8.99 2.61
C TYR A 97 8.53 7.65 3.17
N ALA A 98 8.32 7.36 4.47
CA ALA A 98 8.65 6.04 5.03
C ALA A 98 7.94 4.89 4.28
N ARG A 99 6.75 5.17 3.75
CA ARG A 99 5.88 4.24 3.02
C ARG A 99 6.16 4.27 1.51
N ILE A 100 7.44 4.15 1.15
CA ILE A 100 7.94 4.35 -0.22
C ILE A 100 7.61 3.21 -1.20
N LEU A 101 7.16 2.04 -0.75
CA LEU A 101 7.04 0.87 -1.64
C LEU A 101 6.15 1.16 -2.86
N VAL A 102 4.92 1.62 -2.64
CA VAL A 102 3.98 1.89 -3.74
C VAL A 102 4.39 3.13 -4.53
N PRO A 103 4.63 4.31 -3.91
CA PRO A 103 5.06 5.49 -4.66
C PRO A 103 6.38 5.31 -5.40
N GLY A 104 7.35 4.61 -4.81
CA GLY A 104 8.65 4.33 -5.41
C GLY A 104 8.55 3.38 -6.59
N LEU A 105 7.73 2.33 -6.51
CA LEU A 105 7.44 1.48 -7.68
C LEU A 105 6.73 2.25 -8.79
N ALA A 106 5.80 3.16 -8.44
CA ALA A 106 5.15 4.02 -9.41
C ALA A 106 6.14 4.95 -10.11
N ALA A 107 7.04 5.58 -9.35
CA ALA A 107 8.10 6.43 -9.88
C ALA A 107 9.06 5.66 -10.82
N LEU A 108 9.42 4.42 -10.44
CA LEU A 108 10.24 3.54 -11.27
C LEU A 108 9.53 3.16 -12.58
N LEU A 109 8.23 2.84 -12.52
CA LEU A 109 7.43 2.53 -13.71
C LEU A 109 7.21 3.76 -14.62
N ALA A 110 7.10 4.95 -14.04
CA ALA A 110 7.01 6.21 -14.77
C ALA A 110 8.35 6.61 -15.43
N ALA A 111 9.46 5.97 -15.04
CA ALA A 111 10.80 6.19 -15.59
C ALA A 111 11.22 7.68 -15.62
N GLY A 112 10.90 8.42 -14.55
CA GLY A 112 11.20 9.84 -14.41
C GLY A 112 10.29 10.80 -15.18
N GLN A 113 9.27 10.29 -15.86
CA GLN A 113 8.30 11.11 -16.59
C GLN A 113 7.07 11.38 -15.73
N SER A 114 6.94 12.62 -15.22
CA SER A 114 5.83 13.02 -14.33
C SER A 114 4.45 12.70 -14.95
N GLN A 115 4.27 12.91 -16.26
CA GLN A 115 3.01 12.59 -16.97
C GLN A 115 2.54 11.12 -16.88
N HIS A 116 3.45 10.18 -16.55
CA HIS A 116 3.12 8.75 -16.44
C HIS A 116 2.89 8.31 -14.99
N VAL A 117 3.13 9.17 -14.00
CA VAL A 117 3.07 8.81 -12.57
C VAL A 117 1.67 8.36 -12.16
N ASP A 118 0.62 9.04 -12.61
CA ASP A 118 -0.78 8.68 -12.31
C ASP A 118 -1.09 7.24 -12.73
N VAL A 119 -0.85 6.94 -14.01
CA VAL A 119 -1.12 5.63 -14.60
C VAL A 119 -0.23 4.57 -13.96
N ALA A 120 1.03 4.89 -13.68
CA ALA A 120 1.96 4.01 -13.00
C ALA A 120 1.48 3.68 -11.58
N TYR A 121 1.02 4.68 -10.82
CA TYR A 121 0.53 4.48 -9.45
C TYR A 121 -0.70 3.58 -9.41
N ILE A 122 -1.70 3.85 -10.27
CA ILE A 122 -2.90 3.02 -10.40
C ILE A 122 -2.50 1.59 -10.78
N SER A 123 -1.56 1.43 -11.72
CA SER A 123 -1.07 0.12 -12.15
C SER A 123 -0.39 -0.66 -11.02
N VAL A 124 0.43 0.00 -10.18
CA VAL A 124 1.03 -0.63 -9.00
C VAL A 124 -0.04 -1.06 -8.01
N ASN A 125 -1.06 -0.23 -7.76
CA ASN A 125 -2.15 -0.56 -6.86
C ASN A 125 -2.92 -1.80 -7.34
N LEU A 126 -3.26 -1.85 -8.64
CA LEU A 126 -3.91 -3.02 -9.27
C LEU A 126 -2.99 -4.25 -9.31
N LEU A 127 -1.67 -4.07 -9.42
CA LEU A 127 -0.71 -5.18 -9.32
C LEU A 127 -0.70 -5.79 -7.91
N PHE A 128 -0.75 -4.97 -6.86
CA PHE A 128 -0.90 -5.48 -5.49
C PHE A 128 -2.25 -6.16 -5.29
N LEU A 129 -3.34 -5.61 -5.85
CA LEU A 129 -4.64 -6.28 -5.85
C LEU A 129 -4.55 -7.68 -6.48
N PHE A 130 -3.96 -7.76 -7.68
CA PHE A 130 -3.73 -9.01 -8.38
C PHE A 130 -2.94 -10.00 -7.51
N ALA A 131 -1.82 -9.55 -6.94
CA ALA A 131 -0.95 -10.39 -6.11
C ALA A 131 -1.68 -10.90 -4.87
N GLY A 132 -2.44 -10.05 -4.18
CA GLY A 132 -3.22 -10.41 -3.00
C GLY A 132 -4.25 -11.50 -3.30
N ILE A 133 -5.04 -11.33 -4.38
CA ILE A 133 -6.06 -12.30 -4.79
C ILE A 133 -5.43 -13.59 -5.28
N TYR A 134 -4.37 -13.51 -6.07
CA TYR A 134 -3.64 -14.68 -6.54
C TYR A 134 -3.06 -15.49 -5.37
N TRP A 135 -2.45 -14.83 -4.39
CA TRP A 135 -1.93 -15.50 -3.20
C TRP A 135 -3.05 -16.07 -2.32
N LEU A 136 -4.14 -15.33 -2.13
CA LEU A 136 -5.28 -15.81 -1.34
C LEU A 136 -5.94 -17.03 -1.98
N SER A 137 -6.12 -17.00 -3.30
CA SER A 137 -6.71 -18.08 -4.07
C SER A 137 -5.87 -19.36 -3.96
N ARG A 138 -4.54 -19.23 -4.00
CA ARG A 138 -3.61 -20.34 -3.74
C ARG A 138 -3.65 -20.81 -2.30
N PHE A 139 -3.70 -19.89 -1.35
CA PHE A 139 -3.76 -20.20 0.08
C PHE A 139 -5.02 -21.02 0.40
N LEU A 140 -6.19 -20.58 -0.09
CA LEU A 140 -7.46 -21.29 0.06
C LEU A 140 -7.41 -22.71 -0.54
N ALA A 141 -6.77 -22.86 -1.70
CA ALA A 141 -6.61 -24.16 -2.36
C ALA A 141 -5.80 -25.15 -1.52
N ILE A 142 -4.78 -24.69 -0.77
CA ILE A 142 -3.98 -25.55 0.12
C ILE A 142 -4.85 -26.16 1.23
N TYR A 143 -5.83 -25.40 1.73
CA TYR A 143 -6.76 -25.86 2.78
C TYR A 143 -8.04 -26.50 2.24
N GLY A 144 -8.12 -26.79 0.93
CA GLY A 144 -9.27 -27.47 0.31
C GLY A 144 -10.49 -26.58 0.05
N PHE A 145 -10.38 -25.26 0.24
CA PHE A 145 -11.45 -24.32 -0.11
C PHE A 145 -11.47 -24.01 -1.61
N HIS A 146 -12.63 -23.61 -2.13
CA HIS A 146 -12.76 -23.24 -3.53
C HIS A 146 -11.97 -21.93 -3.83
N PRO A 147 -11.05 -21.90 -4.80
CA PRO A 147 -10.15 -20.76 -5.02
C PRO A 147 -10.85 -19.43 -5.39
N VAL A 148 -12.09 -19.49 -5.88
CA VAL A 148 -12.91 -18.31 -6.24
C VAL A 148 -13.29 -17.47 -5.02
N TRP A 149 -13.33 -18.06 -3.82
CA TRP A 149 -13.61 -17.29 -2.60
C TRP A 149 -12.59 -16.18 -2.33
N ALA A 150 -11.42 -16.23 -2.98
CA ALA A 150 -10.45 -15.14 -2.95
C ALA A 150 -11.00 -13.81 -3.50
N VAL A 151 -12.06 -13.82 -4.30
CA VAL A 151 -12.73 -12.59 -4.79
C VAL A 151 -13.31 -11.77 -3.62
N LEU A 152 -13.64 -12.40 -2.48
CA LEU A 152 -14.06 -11.68 -1.27
C LEU A 152 -12.99 -10.73 -0.72
N TYR A 153 -11.73 -10.86 -1.16
CA TYR A 153 -10.67 -9.90 -0.88
C TYR A 153 -11.01 -8.47 -1.32
N LEU A 154 -11.85 -8.31 -2.35
CA LEU A 154 -12.37 -7.01 -2.78
C LEU A 154 -13.20 -6.31 -1.70
N LEU A 155 -13.79 -7.07 -0.78
CA LEU A 155 -14.60 -6.54 0.32
C LEU A 155 -13.77 -6.20 1.56
N ALA A 156 -12.48 -6.53 1.58
CA ALA A 156 -11.61 -6.18 2.69
C ALA A 156 -11.52 -4.65 2.80
N PRO A 157 -11.69 -4.05 4.00
CA PRO A 157 -11.71 -2.59 4.15
C PRO A 157 -10.48 -1.89 3.56
N ALA A 158 -9.29 -2.49 3.74
CA ALA A 158 -8.05 -1.97 3.16
C ALA A 158 -8.10 -1.97 1.62
N THR A 159 -8.66 -3.00 0.99
CA THR A 159 -8.81 -3.07 -0.47
C THR A 159 -9.76 -1.98 -0.98
N VAL A 160 -10.93 -1.86 -0.37
CA VAL A 160 -11.94 -0.84 -0.77
C VAL A 160 -11.37 0.56 -0.64
N VAL A 161 -10.78 0.89 0.51
CA VAL A 161 -10.22 2.22 0.78
C VAL A 161 -9.03 2.52 -0.14
N SER A 162 -8.13 1.55 -0.38
CA SER A 162 -7.00 1.77 -1.28
C SER A 162 -7.41 1.92 -2.74
N LEU A 163 -8.47 1.24 -3.20
CA LEU A 163 -8.96 1.41 -4.57
C LEU A 163 -9.69 2.74 -4.78
N ASP A 164 -10.40 3.22 -3.76
CA ASP A 164 -11.17 4.48 -3.82
C ASP A 164 -10.29 5.72 -3.56
N ARG A 165 -9.23 5.57 -2.76
CA ARG A 165 -8.39 6.68 -2.27
C ARG A 165 -6.89 6.56 -2.56
N LEU A 166 -6.49 5.55 -3.34
CA LEU A 166 -5.10 5.27 -3.71
C LEU A 166 -4.12 5.28 -2.54
N THR A 167 -4.50 4.65 -1.42
CA THR A 167 -3.60 4.45 -0.27
C THR A 167 -2.67 3.25 -0.48
N VAL A 168 -1.59 3.22 0.31
CA VAL A 168 -0.57 2.16 0.27
C VAL A 168 -0.99 0.85 0.97
N ASP A 169 -2.14 0.84 1.65
CA ASP A 169 -2.54 -0.22 2.59
C ASP A 169 -2.77 -1.56 1.91
N LEU A 170 -3.31 -1.53 0.68
CA LEU A 170 -3.47 -2.71 -0.15
C LEU A 170 -2.17 -3.47 -0.39
N ALA A 171 -1.03 -2.77 -0.49
CA ALA A 171 0.26 -3.44 -0.67
C ALA A 171 0.63 -4.26 0.55
N LEU A 172 0.50 -3.71 1.76
CA LEU A 172 0.79 -4.44 2.98
C LEU A 172 -0.16 -5.63 3.16
N VAL A 173 -1.47 -5.46 2.98
CA VAL A 173 -2.44 -6.56 3.14
C VAL A 173 -2.18 -7.68 2.14
N SER A 174 -1.83 -7.33 0.90
CA SER A 174 -1.47 -8.33 -0.11
C SER A 174 -0.20 -9.07 0.31
N LEU A 175 0.83 -8.36 0.76
CA LEU A 175 2.06 -8.97 1.29
C LEU A 175 1.81 -9.87 2.51
N THR A 176 0.85 -9.56 3.38
CA THR A 176 0.43 -10.43 4.50
C THR A 176 -0.03 -11.80 3.99
N ILE A 177 -0.87 -11.81 2.95
CA ILE A 177 -1.38 -13.05 2.37
C ILE A 177 -0.25 -13.83 1.68
N GLY A 178 0.62 -13.11 0.97
CA GLY A 178 1.83 -13.70 0.38
C GLY A 178 2.75 -14.32 1.43
N PHE A 179 2.92 -13.65 2.58
CA PHE A 179 3.71 -14.14 3.70
C PHE A 179 3.12 -15.45 4.23
N ALA A 180 1.82 -15.47 4.55
CA ALA A 180 1.13 -16.66 5.03
C ALA A 180 1.29 -17.83 4.05
N LEU A 181 1.05 -17.59 2.75
CA LEU A 181 1.21 -18.59 1.70
C LEU A 181 2.63 -19.15 1.63
N TYR A 182 3.66 -18.28 1.59
CA TYR A 182 5.03 -18.74 1.39
C TYR A 182 5.67 -19.35 2.63
N VAL A 183 5.18 -19.01 3.83
CA VAL A 183 5.49 -19.75 5.06
C VAL A 183 4.91 -21.16 4.96
N THR A 184 3.64 -21.32 4.56
CA THR A 184 3.02 -22.64 4.37
C THR A 184 3.74 -23.47 3.30
N GLU A 185 4.24 -22.84 2.23
CA GLU A 185 4.97 -23.51 1.15
C GLU A 185 6.49 -23.69 1.41
N ASP A 186 6.99 -23.28 2.58
CA ASP A 186 8.41 -23.18 2.95
C ASP A 186 9.29 -22.64 1.81
N ARG A 187 8.96 -21.42 1.33
CA ARG A 187 9.69 -20.74 0.25
C ARG A 187 10.57 -19.60 0.80
N PRO A 188 11.75 -19.89 1.39
CA PRO A 188 12.56 -18.91 2.12
C PRO A 188 12.91 -17.66 1.31
N ARG A 189 13.25 -17.80 0.02
CA ARG A 189 13.59 -16.66 -0.85
C ARG A 189 12.42 -15.68 -1.00
N LYS A 190 11.20 -16.21 -1.12
CA LYS A 190 10.00 -15.38 -1.29
C LYS A 190 9.57 -14.75 0.03
N ILE A 191 9.71 -15.49 1.13
CA ILE A 191 9.52 -14.95 2.48
C ILE A 191 10.47 -13.77 2.69
N TYR A 192 11.77 -13.94 2.42
CA TYR A 192 12.76 -12.88 2.57
C TYR A 192 12.41 -11.62 1.78
N LEU A 193 11.98 -11.78 0.52
CA LEU A 193 11.52 -10.66 -0.31
C LEU A 193 10.33 -9.94 0.33
N ILE A 194 9.33 -10.68 0.82
CA ILE A 194 8.18 -10.06 1.49
C ILE A 194 8.60 -9.33 2.76
N LEU A 195 9.48 -9.91 3.58
CA LEU A 195 9.98 -9.27 4.79
C LEU A 195 10.77 -8.00 4.50
N ALA A 196 11.46 -7.93 3.35
CA ALA A 196 12.18 -6.73 2.94
C ALA A 196 11.26 -5.62 2.42
N LEU A 197 10.15 -5.99 1.74
CA LEU A 197 9.22 -5.03 1.14
C LEU A 197 8.14 -4.55 2.11
N ALA A 198 7.67 -5.40 3.02
CA ALA A 198 6.54 -5.08 3.89
C ALA A 198 6.76 -3.81 4.76
N PRO A 199 7.93 -3.60 5.39
CA PRO A 199 8.18 -2.38 6.16
C PRO A 199 8.22 -1.11 5.30
N LEU A 200 8.56 -1.22 4.01
CA LEU A 200 8.53 -0.12 3.05
C LEU A 200 7.11 0.20 2.57
N ALA A 201 6.16 -0.72 2.69
CA ALA A 201 4.74 -0.46 2.43
C ALA A 201 4.10 0.29 3.60
N ARG A 202 4.38 -0.18 4.81
CA ARG A 202 3.93 0.40 6.07
C ARG A 202 4.87 -0.02 7.19
N GLU A 203 5.09 0.85 8.15
CA GLU A 203 5.93 0.60 9.32
C GLU A 203 5.53 -0.66 10.11
N THR A 204 4.25 -1.02 10.12
CA THR A 204 3.77 -2.26 10.75
C THR A 204 4.28 -3.53 10.07
N GLY A 205 4.82 -3.43 8.85
CA GLY A 205 5.47 -4.54 8.16
C GLY A 205 6.72 -5.07 8.90
N PHE A 206 7.36 -4.28 9.77
CA PHE A 206 8.44 -4.78 10.64
C PHE A 206 7.98 -5.93 11.55
N LEU A 207 6.68 -6.00 11.87
CA LEU A 207 6.11 -7.10 12.65
C LEU A 207 6.28 -8.44 11.94
N PHE A 208 6.33 -8.49 10.61
CA PHE A 208 6.51 -9.75 9.89
C PHE A 208 7.93 -10.27 10.09
N THR A 209 8.93 -9.39 10.01
CA THR A 209 10.33 -9.74 10.27
C THR A 209 10.51 -10.20 11.71
N ALA A 210 9.95 -9.45 12.67
CA ALA A 210 10.00 -9.83 14.08
C ALA A 210 9.32 -11.19 14.35
N ALA A 211 8.12 -11.41 13.82
CA ALA A 211 7.38 -12.65 13.99
C ALA A 211 8.12 -13.85 13.37
N TYR A 212 8.67 -13.69 12.16
CA TYR A 212 9.41 -14.74 11.49
C TYR A 212 10.71 -15.08 12.22
N CYS A 213 11.49 -14.07 12.62
CA CYS A 213 12.71 -14.29 13.40
C CYS A 213 12.41 -14.96 14.75
N LEU A 214 11.36 -14.55 15.46
CA LEU A 214 10.97 -15.16 16.73
C LEU A 214 10.57 -16.64 16.55
N ALA A 215 9.84 -16.97 15.49
CA ALA A 215 9.51 -18.34 15.15
C ALA A 215 10.77 -19.18 14.88
N GLU A 216 11.72 -18.68 14.10
CA GLU A 216 12.99 -19.37 13.81
C GLU A 216 13.88 -19.52 15.06
N LEU A 217 13.89 -18.53 15.96
CA LEU A 217 14.60 -18.60 17.24
C LEU A 217 14.00 -19.66 18.16
N ARG A 218 12.66 -19.74 18.24
CA ARG A 218 11.95 -20.76 18.99
C ARG A 218 12.27 -22.17 18.50
N GLU A 219 12.52 -22.30 17.20
CA GLU A 219 12.93 -23.54 16.54
C GLU A 219 14.46 -23.77 16.59
N HIS A 220 15.20 -22.99 17.38
CA HIS A 220 16.66 -23.02 17.52
C HIS A 220 17.45 -22.82 16.21
N ARG A 221 16.84 -22.24 15.18
CA ARG A 221 17.45 -21.97 13.86
C ARG A 221 18.13 -20.60 13.83
N LEU A 222 19.11 -20.39 14.71
CA LEU A 222 19.78 -19.09 14.90
C LEU A 222 20.34 -18.48 13.60
N LYS A 223 20.98 -19.28 12.75
CA LYS A 223 21.53 -18.81 11.47
C LYS A 223 20.43 -18.27 10.53
N ARG A 224 19.26 -18.93 10.50
CA ARG A 224 18.12 -18.51 9.70
C ARG A 224 17.48 -17.25 10.30
N ALA A 225 17.34 -17.19 11.62
CA ALA A 225 16.84 -15.99 12.30
C ALA A 225 17.72 -14.75 12.00
N PHE A 226 19.05 -14.89 12.09
CA PHE A 226 19.98 -13.78 11.79
C PHE A 226 19.93 -13.38 10.31
N LEU A 227 19.93 -14.35 9.38
CA LEU A 227 19.82 -14.07 7.96
C LEU A 227 18.52 -13.29 7.67
N PHE A 228 17.37 -13.74 8.18
CA PHE A 228 16.10 -13.09 7.92
C PHE A 228 15.95 -11.75 8.65
N ALA A 229 16.66 -11.52 9.76
CA ALA A 229 16.73 -10.20 10.39
C ALA A 229 17.34 -9.15 9.44
N THR A 230 18.26 -9.56 8.55
CA THR A 230 18.82 -8.64 7.53
C THR A 230 17.79 -8.12 6.52
N SER A 231 16.63 -8.76 6.40
CA SER A 231 15.54 -8.24 5.56
C SER A 231 15.04 -6.86 6.02
N ALA A 232 15.25 -6.49 7.28
CA ALA A 232 14.91 -5.15 7.79
C ALA A 232 15.86 -4.04 7.29
N VAL A 233 17.05 -4.41 6.80
CA VAL A 233 18.11 -3.44 6.45
C VAL A 233 17.67 -2.40 5.41
N PRO A 234 17.00 -2.75 4.30
CA PRO A 234 16.55 -1.75 3.32
C PRO A 234 15.62 -0.69 3.93
N ALA A 235 14.69 -1.12 4.78
CA ALA A 235 13.76 -0.20 5.44
C ALA A 235 14.44 0.66 6.50
N VAL A 236 15.33 0.09 7.31
CA VAL A 236 16.11 0.85 8.29
C VAL A 236 17.01 1.87 7.59
N ALA A 237 17.69 1.49 6.51
CA ALA A 237 18.51 2.38 5.71
C ALA A 237 17.68 3.51 5.08
N TRP A 238 16.51 3.19 4.55
CA TRP A 238 15.57 4.18 4.04
C TRP A 238 15.13 5.17 5.13
N TYR A 239 14.76 4.68 6.30
CA TYR A 239 14.31 5.52 7.40
C TYR A 239 15.44 6.40 7.93
N ALA A 240 16.67 5.88 8.00
CA ALA A 240 17.85 6.67 8.34
C ALA A 240 18.11 7.79 7.32
N PHE A 241 17.98 7.49 6.02
CA PHE A 241 18.05 8.50 4.95
C PHE A 241 17.00 9.60 5.15
N LEU A 242 15.75 9.24 5.44
CA LEU A 242 14.68 10.21 5.68
C LEU A 242 14.95 11.08 6.91
N THR A 243 15.42 10.49 8.01
CA THR A 243 15.78 11.23 9.23
C THR A 243 16.90 12.23 8.97
N ALA A 244 17.87 11.88 8.12
CA ALA A 244 18.96 12.78 7.74
C ALA A 244 18.52 13.92 6.79
N ARG A 245 17.44 13.73 6.02
CA ARG A 245 16.97 14.67 4.99
C ARG A 245 15.77 15.51 5.39
N THR A 246 15.03 15.11 6.43
CA THR A 246 13.79 15.77 6.85
C THR A 246 13.88 16.26 8.29
N SER A 247 13.49 17.51 8.53
CA SER A 247 13.18 18.01 9.86
C SER A 247 11.72 17.66 10.20
N GLY A 248 11.45 17.12 11.39
CA GLY A 248 10.07 16.81 11.79
C GLY A 248 9.92 15.66 12.78
N HIS A 249 8.65 15.37 13.08
CA HIS A 249 8.20 14.36 14.03
C HIS A 249 8.75 12.95 13.71
N ASP A 250 8.99 12.17 14.75
CA ASP A 250 9.51 10.81 14.63
C ASP A 250 8.51 9.88 13.93
N ILE A 251 9.04 8.91 13.17
CA ILE A 251 8.28 7.88 12.44
C ILE A 251 7.44 6.99 13.39
N MET A 252 7.64 7.12 14.70
CA MET A 252 6.94 6.36 15.73
C MET A 252 6.15 7.26 16.67
N SER A 253 5.99 8.57 16.37
CA SER A 253 5.37 9.51 17.30
C SER A 253 3.86 9.28 17.52
N TRP A 254 3.23 8.40 16.73
CA TRP A 254 1.86 7.91 16.95
C TRP A 254 1.79 6.61 17.77
N LEU A 255 2.91 5.99 18.13
CA LEU A 255 2.89 4.84 19.03
C LEU A 255 2.50 5.30 20.43
N THR A 256 1.35 4.84 20.88
CA THR A 256 0.91 5.00 22.26
C THR A 256 1.52 3.90 23.13
N SER A 257 1.84 4.21 24.38
CA SER A 257 2.36 3.23 25.36
C SER A 257 1.40 2.06 25.59
N PHE A 258 0.11 2.24 25.26
CA PHE A 258 -0.92 1.22 25.36
C PHE A 258 -1.33 0.71 23.97
N PRO A 259 -1.35 -0.61 23.74
CA PRO A 259 -1.81 -1.17 22.48
C PRO A 259 -3.27 -0.81 22.24
N LEU A 260 -3.62 -0.49 20.98
CA LEU A 260 -4.97 -0.12 20.55
C LEU A 260 -5.55 1.16 21.18
N ALA A 261 -4.81 1.90 22.00
CA ALA A 261 -5.34 3.12 22.65
C ALA A 261 -5.76 4.19 21.64
N SER A 262 -5.04 4.31 20.52
CA SER A 262 -5.46 5.20 19.43
C SER A 262 -6.75 4.71 18.76
N LEU A 263 -6.96 3.40 18.64
CA LEU A 263 -8.18 2.82 18.06
C LEU A 263 -9.37 3.07 18.98
N THR A 264 -9.23 2.79 20.28
CA THR A 264 -10.28 3.03 21.27
C THR A 264 -10.62 4.51 21.34
N SER A 265 -9.61 5.39 21.36
CA SER A 265 -9.80 6.84 21.31
C SER A 265 -10.58 7.28 20.06
N ARG A 266 -10.27 6.75 18.87
CA ARG A 266 -10.99 7.08 17.63
C ARG A 266 -12.40 6.51 17.57
N MET A 267 -12.67 5.38 18.22
CA MET A 267 -14.04 4.85 18.35
C MET A 267 -14.88 5.69 19.30
N LEU A 268 -14.29 6.18 20.39
CA LEU A 268 -14.96 7.04 21.38
C LEU A 268 -15.12 8.49 20.91
N HIS A 269 -14.21 8.95 20.05
CA HIS A 269 -14.20 10.29 19.47
C HIS A 269 -14.08 10.21 17.94
N PRO A 270 -15.19 9.87 17.24
CA PRO A 270 -15.20 9.78 15.79
C PRO A 270 -14.80 11.12 15.17
N VAL A 271 -13.89 11.08 14.20
CA VAL A 271 -13.55 12.26 13.41
C VAL A 271 -14.65 12.47 12.39
N HIS A 272 -15.35 13.61 12.48
CA HIS A 272 -16.26 14.03 11.43
C HIS A 272 -15.45 14.55 10.24
N TYR A 273 -15.33 13.73 9.20
CA TYR A 273 -14.86 14.20 7.91
C TYR A 273 -16.00 14.95 7.22
N ALA A 274 -15.80 16.22 6.92
CA ALA A 274 -16.68 16.94 6.01
C ALA A 274 -16.52 16.29 4.62
N SER A 275 -17.45 15.41 4.24
CA SER A 275 -17.49 14.88 2.89
C SER A 275 -17.91 15.99 1.95
N ALA A 276 -17.02 16.42 1.04
CA ALA A 276 -17.47 17.12 -0.15
C ALA A 276 -18.48 16.23 -0.90
N PRO A 277 -19.58 16.78 -1.41
CA PRO A 277 -20.58 15.98 -2.10
C PRO A 277 -19.91 15.21 -3.25
N ALA A 278 -20.17 13.90 -3.32
CA ALA A 278 -19.61 13.01 -4.32
C ALA A 278 -20.09 13.32 -5.75
N VAL A 279 -21.09 14.19 -5.88
CA VAL A 279 -21.73 14.60 -7.12
C VAL A 279 -21.80 16.12 -7.13
N ALA A 280 -21.13 16.76 -8.08
CA ALA A 280 -21.51 18.12 -8.47
C ALA A 280 -22.83 17.98 -9.25
N LEU A 281 -23.96 18.23 -8.56
CA LEU A 281 -25.23 18.49 -9.23
C LEU A 281 -25.23 19.91 -9.80
#